data_AF-A0A2S5MJK4-F1
#
_entry.id   AF-A0A2S5MJK4-F1
#
_cell.length_a   1.000
_cell.length_b   1.000
_cell.length_c   1.000
_cell.angle_alpha   90.00
_cell.angle_beta   90.00
_cell.angle_gamma   90.00
#
_symmetry.space_group_name_H-M   'P 1'
#
loop_
_entity.id
_entity.type
_entity.pdbx_description
1 polymer ?
#
loop_
_entity_poly.entity_id
_entity_poly.type
_entity_poly.pdbx_seq_one_letter_code
_entity_poly.pdbx_strand_id
1 'polypeptide(L)' 'DGSIAAFEPLDVTRKIYVHINNSNPLLNEFSDEYAIAQAAGWEIGEDGMEVNL' A
#
# COMPACT_ATOMS: atom_id res chain seq x y z
N ASP A 1 4.89 -10.91 -10.94
CA ASP A 1 4.07 -10.94 -9.72
C ASP A 1 4.62 -10.02 -8.66
N GLY A 2 3.74 -9.18 -8.09
CA GLY A 2 4.05 -8.26 -6.99
C GLY A 2 3.19 -8.57 -5.77
N SER A 3 3.45 -7.87 -4.67
CA SER A 3 2.77 -8.11 -3.39
C SER A 3 1.25 -7.90 -3.45
N ILE A 4 0.74 -6.98 -4.28
CA ILE A 4 -0.71 -6.81 -4.49
C ILE A 4 -1.35 -8.13 -4.94
N ALA A 5 -0.83 -8.73 -6.01
CA ALA A 5 -1.34 -9.99 -6.55
C ALA A 5 -1.14 -11.16 -5.57
N ALA A 6 -0.02 -11.19 -4.86
CA ALA A 6 0.27 -12.23 -3.88
C ALA A 6 -0.70 -12.22 -2.68
N PHE A 7 -1.29 -11.06 -2.36
CA PHE A 7 -2.25 -10.89 -1.26
C PHE A 7 -3.71 -10.98 -1.70
N GLU A 8 -4.01 -10.94 -3.00
CA GLU A 8 -5.37 -11.08 -3.53
C GLU A 8 -6.12 -12.33 -3.02
N PRO A 9 -5.51 -13.54 -2.95
CA PRO A 9 -6.22 -14.72 -2.46
C PRO A 9 -6.28 -14.81 -0.93
N LEU A 10 -5.69 -13.87 -0.20
CA LEU A 10 -5.62 -13.91 1.26
C LEU A 10 -6.76 -13.09 1.87
N ASP A 11 -7.40 -13.64 2.90
CA ASP A 11 -8.48 -12.95 3.64
C ASP A 11 -7.89 -11.98 4.69
N VAL A 12 -7.18 -10.96 4.20
CA VAL A 12 -6.56 -9.91 5.04
C VAL A 12 -7.37 -8.63 4.95
N THR A 13 -8.02 -8.26 6.06
CA THR A 13 -8.95 -7.13 6.14
C THR A 13 -8.29 -5.76 5.90
N ARG A 14 -7.08 -5.54 6.44
CA ARG A 14 -6.36 -4.26 6.33
C ARG A 14 -4.93 -4.51 5.86
N LYS A 15 -4.52 -3.82 4.79
CA LYS A 15 -3.22 -3.99 4.13
C LYS A 15 -2.53 -2.63 4.05
N ILE A 16 -1.32 -2.54 4.60
CA ILE A 16 -0.56 -1.28 4.69
C ILE A 16 0.85 -1.52 4.17
N TYR A 17 1.28 -0.75 3.17
CA TYR A 17 2.68 -0.73 2.75
C TYR A 17 3.51 0.13 3.70
N VAL A 18 4.60 -0.43 4.21
CA VAL A 18 5.58 0.27 5.07
C VAL A 18 6.99 0.08 4.52
N HIS A 19 7.98 0.75 5.11
CA HIS A 19 9.38 0.71 4.65
C HIS A 19 9.52 1.02 3.15
N ILE A 20 8.85 2.06 2.70
CA ILE A 20 8.84 2.47 1.29
C ILE A 20 10.15 3.22 0.98
N ASN A 21 10.89 2.74 -0.03
CA ASN A 21 12.09 3.44 -0.49
C ASN A 21 11.74 4.82 -1.07
N ASN A 22 12.60 5.81 -0.88
CA ASN A 22 12.38 7.20 -1.31
C ASN A 22 12.09 7.36 -2.82
N SER A 23 12.56 6.44 -3.66
CA SER A 23 12.37 6.48 -5.11
C SER A 23 11.10 5.77 -5.57
N ASN A 24 10.31 5.21 -4.65
CA ASN A 24 9.12 4.45 -5.00
C ASN A 24 8.00 5.42 -5.43
N PRO A 25 7.40 5.25 -6.62
CA PRO A 25 6.32 6.12 -7.08
C PRO A 25 5.07 6.10 -6.18
N LEU A 26 4.91 5.09 -5.31
CA LEU A 26 3.87 5.06 -4.27
C LEU A 26 3.93 6.26 -3.31
N LEU A 27 5.04 7.00 -3.22
CA LEU A 27 5.12 8.23 -2.43
C LEU A 27 4.56 9.47 -3.17
N ASN A 28 4.21 9.35 -4.46
CA ASN A 28 3.56 10.40 -5.24
C ASN A 28 2.07 10.07 -5.38
N GLU A 29 1.22 10.84 -4.69
CA GLU A 29 -0.24 10.70 -4.69
C GLU A 29 -0.89 10.85 -6.08
N PHE A 30 -0.17 11.43 -7.05
CA PHE A 30 -0.63 11.60 -8.44
C PHE A 30 -0.08 10.52 -9.39
N SER A 31 0.63 9.52 -8.89
CA SER A 31 1.15 8.42 -9.73
C SER A 31 0.09 7.36 -10.00
N ASP A 32 0.26 6.64 -11.12
CA ASP A 32 -0.57 5.49 -11.45
C ASP A 32 -0.40 4.38 -10.39
N GLU A 33 0.81 4.21 -9.86
CA GLU A 33 1.10 3.21 -8.83
C GLU A 33 0.34 3.47 -7.52
N TYR A 34 0.26 4.74 -7.09
CA TYR A 34 -0.55 5.12 -5.94
C TYR A 34 -2.03 4.82 -6.17
N ALA A 35 -2.56 5.19 -7.35
CA ALA A 35 -3.94 4.90 -7.73
C ALA A 35 -4.24 3.38 -7.77
N ILE A 36 -3.32 2.57 -8.28
CA ILE A 36 -3.44 1.11 -8.32
C ILE A 36 -3.46 0.52 -6.90
N ALA A 37 -2.55 0.97 -6.01
CA ALA A 37 -2.51 0.50 -4.63
C ALA A 37 -3.80 0.82 -3.87
N GLN A 38 -4.29 2.06 -3.97
CA GLN A 38 -5.55 2.49 -3.36
C GLN A 38 -6.74 1.69 -3.92
N ALA A 39 -6.80 1.48 -5.24
CA ALA A 39 -7.86 0.67 -5.87
C ALA A 39 -7.84 -0.80 -5.42
N ALA A 40 -6.67 -1.34 -5.10
CA ALA A 40 -6.50 -2.68 -4.54
C ALA A 40 -6.73 -2.76 -3.00
N GLY A 41 -7.14 -1.64 -2.39
CA GLY A 41 -7.42 -1.54 -0.95
C GLY A 41 -6.16 -1.58 -0.08
N TRP A 42 -5.03 -1.10 -0.60
CA TRP A 42 -3.80 -0.91 0.17
C TRP A 42 -3.71 0.52 0.66
N GLU A 43 -3.35 0.68 1.93
CA GLU A 43 -2.95 1.95 2.50
C GLU A 43 -1.43 2.14 2.37
N ILE A 44 -1.00 3.39 2.30
CA ILE A 44 0.41 3.78 2.34
C ILE A 44 0.70 4.22 3.76
N GLY A 45 1.64 3.56 4.42
CA GLY A 45 2.05 3.93 5.77
C GLY A 45 2.74 5.29 5.79
N GLU A 46 2.31 6.15 6.70
CA GLU A 46 2.83 7.50 6.88
C GLU A 46 3.46 7.67 8.25
N ASP A 47 4.38 8.63 8.39
CA ASP A 47 4.98 8.96 9.67
C ASP A 47 3.90 9.35 10.69
N GLY A 48 3.91 8.69 11.85
CA GLY A 48 2.91 8.91 12.90
C GLY A 48 1.59 8.17 12.71
N MET A 49 1.44 7.33 11.68
CA MET A 49 0.27 6.46 11.53
C MET A 49 0.16 5.48 12.72
N GLU A 50 -0.95 5.55 13.45
CA GLU A 50 -1.31 4.59 14.49
C GLU A 50 -2.25 3.51 13.95
N VAL A 51 -2.02 2.26 14.34
CA VAL A 51 -2.85 1.10 13.97
C VAL A 51 -3.49 0.53 15.23
N ASN A 52 -4.81 0.56 15.28
CA ASN A 52 -5.61 -0.11 16.30
C ASN A 52 -6.21 -1.39 15.72
N LEU A 53 -6.32 -2.44 16.55
CA LEU A 53 -6.79 -3.77 16.17
C LEU A 53 -8.10 -4.12 16.88
#